data_AF-A0A9D1AQ51-F1
#
_entry.id   AF-A0A9D1AQ51-F1
#
_cell.length_a   1.000
_cell.length_b   1.000
_cell.length_c   1.000
_cell.angle_alpha   90.00
_cell.angle_beta   90.00
_cell.angle_gamma   90.00
#
_symmetry.space_group_name_H-M   'P 1'
#
loop_
_entity.id
_entity.type
_entity.pdbx_description
1 polymer ?
#
loop_
_entity_poly.entity_id
_entity_poly.type
_entity_poly.pdbx_seq_one_letter_code
_entity_poly.pdbx_strand_id
1 'polypeptide(L)'
;MEYRKKHGICYVSLGGAFPAGAVPVRHPSAPLVILIRRDPLYSRGFWAIDDLGQLTEPEGPAALLPQPTPADAPQDLQDFVKGHGAAVLNTAFPRGYEFAETWFAPRPTRLRLTLVGLGDVGGTVLTALKLLGREIESIQIFDYNENLCRRYLLELSQVLPLEPGAAQPTIRLCREDQLFDCDLFLFTASKGVPPVGQEQGDVRMAQYEANSRLIASYARRARAARFQGLFCEISDPVDLLARAVYLESNRGEAGHYDWQGLLPEQIQGFGLGVMAARALYYAEDMGLDLSRLRAYGPHGEGLVVANDPDEGYDEALSQRLTTLAKEANLRVRELGFKPYIAPALSSAAVSILQLLRGQYHYGAVPLGSAYFGCRSRFTPLGLQTQREPLHPDLLERLEAAYRALQEVR
;
A
#
# COMPACT_ATOMS: atom_id res chain seq x y z
N MET A 1 14.87 -31.30 -1.31
CA MET A 1 14.00 -30.19 -1.74
C MET A 1 13.75 -30.34 -3.23
N GLU A 2 12.51 -30.13 -3.69
CA GLU A 2 12.14 -30.29 -5.11
C GLU A 2 11.88 -28.91 -5.72
N TYR A 3 12.43 -28.65 -6.91
CA TYR A 3 12.13 -27.47 -7.70
C TYR A 3 11.26 -27.86 -8.90
N ARG A 4 10.30 -27.01 -9.25
CA ARG A 4 9.49 -27.17 -10.47
C ARG A 4 9.38 -25.89 -11.25
N LYS A 5 9.19 -25.97 -12.56
CA LYS A 5 9.06 -24.81 -13.45
C LYS A 5 7.74 -24.84 -14.20
N LYS A 6 7.13 -23.66 -14.37
CA LYS A 6 5.94 -23.44 -15.21
C LYS A 6 5.95 -22.00 -15.72
N HIS A 7 5.65 -21.81 -17.02
CA HIS A 7 5.58 -20.48 -17.66
C HIS A 7 6.80 -19.57 -17.37
N GLY A 8 8.01 -20.15 -17.36
CA GLY A 8 9.24 -19.41 -17.07
C GLY A 8 9.54 -19.18 -15.58
N ILE A 9 8.59 -19.44 -14.67
CA ILE A 9 8.72 -19.24 -13.23
C ILE A 9 9.19 -20.53 -12.56
N CYS A 10 10.20 -20.44 -11.70
CA CYS A 10 10.67 -21.53 -10.87
C CYS A 10 9.97 -21.50 -9.51
N TYR A 11 9.62 -22.67 -9.00
CA TYR A 11 8.89 -22.85 -7.77
C TYR A 11 9.64 -23.81 -6.85
N VAL A 12 9.59 -23.53 -5.55
CA VAL A 12 10.04 -24.45 -4.49
C VAL A 12 8.96 -24.52 -3.42
N SER A 13 8.66 -25.70 -2.90
CA SER A 13 7.65 -25.87 -1.86
C SER A 13 8.28 -25.95 -0.47
N LEU A 14 7.76 -25.12 0.44
CA LEU A 14 7.96 -25.18 1.89
C LEU A 14 6.59 -25.27 2.60
N GLY A 15 5.70 -26.12 2.07
CA GLY A 15 4.36 -26.38 2.63
C GLY A 15 3.20 -25.98 1.71
N GLY A 16 3.45 -25.25 0.62
CA GLY A 16 2.46 -24.98 -0.42
C GLY A 16 2.43 -26.05 -1.51
N ALA A 17 1.27 -26.29 -2.13
CA ALA A 17 1.18 -27.18 -3.29
C ALA A 17 1.91 -26.58 -4.49
N PHE A 18 2.37 -27.40 -5.45
CA PHE A 18 2.87 -26.87 -6.73
C PHE A 18 1.71 -26.51 -7.67
N PRO A 19 1.88 -25.53 -8.58
CA PRO A 19 0.87 -25.26 -9.60
C PRO A 19 0.71 -26.48 -10.53
N ALA A 20 -0.52 -26.76 -10.92
CA ALA A 20 -0.83 -27.86 -11.83
C ALA A 20 -0.03 -27.74 -13.14
N GLY A 21 0.58 -28.84 -13.58
CA GLY A 21 1.40 -28.91 -14.79
C GLY A 21 2.85 -28.41 -14.64
N ALA A 22 3.30 -28.03 -13.44
CA ALA A 22 4.70 -27.67 -13.23
C ALA A 22 5.64 -28.89 -13.35
N VAL A 23 6.74 -28.73 -14.07
CA VAL A 23 7.69 -29.81 -14.39
C VAL A 23 8.93 -29.77 -13.48
N PRO A 24 9.46 -30.90 -13.00
CA PRO A 24 10.66 -30.91 -12.16
C PRO A 24 11.89 -30.29 -12.83
N VAL A 25 12.69 -29.54 -12.06
CA VAL A 25 13.99 -29.01 -12.46
C VAL A 25 15.04 -29.28 -11.39
N ARG A 26 16.32 -29.30 -11.77
CA ARG A 26 17.43 -29.68 -10.86
C ARG A 26 17.92 -28.55 -9.97
N HIS A 27 17.85 -27.32 -10.45
CA HIS A 27 18.41 -26.14 -9.80
C HIS A 27 17.41 -24.98 -9.81
N PRO A 28 17.46 -24.07 -8.83
CA PRO A 28 16.64 -22.86 -8.83
C PRO A 28 17.01 -21.95 -10.01
N SER A 29 16.04 -21.20 -10.52
CA SER A 29 16.25 -20.18 -11.56
C SER A 29 15.35 -18.97 -11.34
N ALA A 30 15.77 -17.77 -11.74
CA ALA A 30 14.96 -16.57 -11.61
C ALA A 30 13.83 -16.51 -12.68
N PRO A 31 12.64 -15.98 -12.33
CA PRO A 31 12.19 -15.67 -10.99
C PRO A 31 11.90 -16.95 -10.18
N LEU A 32 12.27 -16.94 -8.89
CA LEU A 32 11.96 -18.02 -7.94
C LEU A 32 10.78 -17.62 -7.05
N VAL A 33 9.82 -18.53 -6.90
CA VAL A 33 8.66 -18.39 -6.01
C VAL A 33 8.67 -19.50 -4.96
N ILE A 34 8.75 -19.12 -3.69
CA ILE A 34 8.66 -20.03 -2.55
C ILE A 34 7.19 -20.21 -2.17
N LEU A 35 6.73 -21.45 -2.17
CA LEU A 35 5.33 -21.81 -1.95
C LEU A 35 5.12 -22.23 -0.50
N ILE A 36 4.28 -21.47 0.19
CA ILE A 36 3.89 -21.76 1.58
C ILE A 36 2.36 -21.93 1.66
N ARG A 37 1.87 -22.30 2.84
CA ARG A 37 0.43 -22.31 3.13
C ARG A 37 0.19 -21.76 4.54
N ARG A 38 -0.47 -20.61 4.64
CA ARG A 38 -0.83 -19.94 5.89
C ARG A 38 -2.26 -19.41 5.84
N ASP A 39 -2.85 -19.14 7.00
CA ASP A 39 -4.21 -18.60 7.09
C ASP A 39 -4.31 -17.24 6.39
N PRO A 40 -5.11 -17.12 5.30
CA PRO A 40 -5.30 -15.86 4.60
C PRO A 40 -5.82 -14.72 5.48
N LEU A 41 -6.52 -15.01 6.59
CA LEU A 41 -7.05 -13.97 7.44
C LEU A 41 -5.95 -13.15 8.15
N TYR A 42 -4.80 -13.78 8.40
CA TYR A 42 -3.71 -13.25 9.22
C TYR A 42 -2.34 -13.22 8.51
N SER A 43 -2.27 -13.57 7.23
CA SER A 43 -0.98 -13.73 6.55
C SER A 43 -0.94 -13.08 5.19
N ARG A 44 0.28 -12.67 4.81
CA ARG A 44 0.61 -12.15 3.49
C ARG A 44 0.30 -13.15 2.37
N GLY A 45 0.04 -12.62 1.18
CA GLY A 45 -0.32 -13.36 -0.02
C GLY A 45 0.85 -13.55 -0.97
N PHE A 46 1.44 -12.45 -1.40
CA PHE A 46 2.55 -12.41 -2.35
C PHE A 46 3.55 -11.28 -2.04
N TRP A 47 4.76 -11.60 -1.61
CA TRP A 47 5.76 -10.60 -1.21
C TRP A 47 7.19 -11.01 -1.58
N ALA A 48 8.10 -10.04 -1.57
CA ALA A 48 9.51 -10.25 -1.87
C ALA A 48 10.34 -10.49 -0.60
N ILE A 49 11.33 -11.36 -0.71
CA ILE A 49 12.34 -11.61 0.32
C ILE A 49 13.75 -11.60 -0.29
N ASP A 50 14.72 -11.20 0.50
CA ASP A 50 16.17 -11.29 0.20
C ASP A 50 16.94 -12.13 1.25
N ASP A 51 16.26 -12.58 2.32
CA ASP A 51 16.77 -13.54 3.28
C ASP A 51 15.68 -14.57 3.65
N LEU A 52 16.06 -15.83 3.81
CA LEU A 52 15.12 -16.90 4.16
C LEU A 52 14.54 -16.77 5.57
N GLY A 53 15.17 -16.03 6.49
CA GLY A 53 14.64 -15.73 7.83
C GLY A 53 13.29 -15.02 7.78
N GLN A 54 13.05 -14.28 6.69
CA GLN A 54 11.81 -13.54 6.45
C GLN A 54 10.62 -14.47 6.14
N LEU A 55 10.87 -15.75 5.85
CA LEU A 55 9.80 -16.72 5.73
C LEU A 55 9.17 -16.99 7.09
N THR A 56 9.96 -17.20 8.13
CA THR A 56 9.50 -17.69 9.45
C THR A 56 9.18 -16.58 10.45
N GLU A 57 9.32 -15.32 10.05
CA GLU A 57 9.04 -14.18 10.91
C GLU A 57 7.56 -14.14 11.37
N PRO A 58 7.30 -13.67 12.60
CA PRO A 58 5.94 -13.38 13.02
C PRO A 58 5.30 -12.32 12.13
N GLU A 59 4.00 -12.49 11.86
CA GLU A 59 3.21 -11.46 11.21
C GLU A 59 2.95 -10.31 12.19
N GLY A 60 3.39 -9.09 11.85
CA GLY A 60 3.34 -7.95 12.76
C GLY A 60 4.59 -7.07 12.65
N PRO A 61 4.81 -6.13 13.59
CA PRO A 61 5.94 -5.20 13.55
C PRO A 61 7.32 -5.88 13.50
N ALA A 62 7.44 -7.13 13.94
CA ALA A 62 8.65 -7.93 13.78
C ALA A 62 9.09 -8.09 12.31
N ALA A 63 8.16 -8.01 11.34
CA ALA A 63 8.48 -8.02 9.91
C ALA A 63 9.21 -6.76 9.41
N LEU A 64 9.42 -5.76 10.28
CA LEU A 64 10.25 -4.58 10.03
C LEU A 64 11.69 -4.75 10.52
N LEU A 65 11.99 -5.82 11.26
CA LEU A 65 13.33 -6.13 11.74
C LEU A 65 14.11 -6.97 10.72
N PRO A 66 15.46 -6.90 10.73
CA PRO A 66 16.30 -7.91 10.12
C PRO A 66 16.02 -9.27 10.75
N GLN A 67 15.91 -10.31 9.94
CA GLN A 67 15.63 -11.67 10.41
C GLN A 67 16.86 -12.56 10.23
N PRO A 68 17.24 -13.36 11.23
CA PRO A 68 18.32 -14.31 11.08
C PRO A 68 17.92 -15.41 10.11
N THR A 69 18.84 -15.82 9.22
CA THR A 69 18.58 -16.97 8.35
C THR A 69 18.43 -18.25 9.19
N PRO A 70 17.46 -19.14 8.89
CA PRO A 70 17.32 -20.41 9.60
C PRO A 70 18.56 -21.28 9.42
N ALA A 71 19.05 -21.87 10.51
CA ALA A 71 20.28 -22.68 10.51
C ALA A 71 20.15 -23.98 9.70
N ASP A 72 18.92 -24.46 9.48
CA ASP A 72 18.57 -25.68 8.75
C ASP A 72 18.15 -25.42 7.29
N ALA A 73 18.22 -24.16 6.83
CA ALA A 73 17.89 -23.81 5.46
C ALA A 73 18.85 -24.48 4.44
N PRO A 74 18.35 -25.08 3.35
CA PRO A 74 19.20 -25.63 2.30
C PRO A 74 20.14 -24.58 1.70
N GLN A 75 21.44 -24.89 1.67
CA GLN A 75 22.48 -23.94 1.25
C GLN A 75 22.26 -23.41 -0.17
N ASP A 76 21.83 -24.26 -1.09
CA ASP A 76 21.57 -23.89 -2.49
C ASP A 76 20.45 -22.85 -2.63
N LEU A 77 19.39 -22.98 -1.82
CA LEU A 77 18.31 -22.01 -1.75
C LEU A 77 18.73 -20.73 -1.06
N GLN A 78 19.48 -20.83 0.04
CA GLN A 78 19.99 -19.67 0.76
C GLN A 78 20.88 -18.81 -0.14
N ASP A 79 21.84 -19.44 -0.83
CA ASP A 79 22.74 -18.75 -1.75
C ASP A 79 21.97 -18.12 -2.91
N PHE A 80 20.96 -18.81 -3.45
CA PHE A 80 20.11 -18.27 -4.49
C PHE A 80 19.35 -17.03 -4.04
N VAL A 81 18.68 -17.10 -2.87
CA VAL A 81 17.88 -15.98 -2.32
C VAL A 81 18.76 -14.78 -1.97
N LYS A 82 19.94 -14.99 -1.39
CA LYS A 82 20.90 -13.91 -1.14
C LYS A 82 21.39 -13.23 -2.42
N GLY A 83 21.58 -14.00 -3.50
CA GLY A 83 22.07 -13.47 -4.77
C GLY A 83 21.00 -12.83 -5.66
N HIS A 84 19.76 -13.31 -5.61
CA HIS A 84 18.71 -12.97 -6.58
C HIS A 84 17.38 -12.53 -5.96
N GLY A 85 17.20 -12.71 -4.65
CA GLY A 85 15.91 -12.64 -3.98
C GLY A 85 14.97 -13.79 -4.37
N ALA A 86 13.80 -13.83 -3.72
CA ALA A 86 12.68 -14.65 -4.15
C ALA A 86 11.35 -13.94 -3.87
N ALA A 87 10.32 -14.34 -4.62
CA ALA A 87 8.95 -14.07 -4.23
C ALA A 87 8.47 -15.20 -3.29
N VAL A 88 7.53 -14.89 -2.41
CA VAL A 88 6.83 -15.88 -1.59
C VAL A 88 5.37 -15.84 -1.98
N LEU A 89 4.75 -17.01 -2.14
CA LEU A 89 3.34 -17.14 -2.47
C LEU A 89 2.65 -18.04 -1.44
N ASN A 90 1.63 -17.49 -0.77
CA ASN A 90 0.73 -18.25 0.07
C ASN A 90 -0.34 -18.95 -0.78
N THR A 91 -0.20 -20.27 -0.92
CA THR A 91 -1.08 -21.13 -1.72
C THR A 91 -2.46 -21.35 -1.10
N ALA A 92 -2.75 -20.76 0.07
CA ALA A 92 -4.10 -20.69 0.60
C ALA A 92 -4.99 -19.73 -0.20
N PHE A 93 -4.42 -18.79 -0.94
CA PHE A 93 -5.16 -17.92 -1.86
C PHE A 93 -5.40 -18.62 -3.21
N PRO A 94 -6.65 -18.94 -3.58
CA PRO A 94 -6.94 -19.67 -4.82
C PRO A 94 -6.46 -18.96 -6.09
N ARG A 95 -6.45 -17.62 -6.09
CA ARG A 95 -5.96 -16.80 -7.22
C ARG A 95 -4.46 -16.50 -7.17
N GLY A 96 -3.74 -17.05 -6.20
CA GLY A 96 -2.33 -16.75 -5.97
C GLY A 96 -1.43 -16.99 -7.19
N TYR A 97 -1.62 -18.11 -7.90
CA TYR A 97 -0.83 -18.41 -9.10
C TYR A 97 -1.19 -17.50 -10.28
N GLU A 98 -2.47 -17.19 -10.48
CA GLU A 98 -2.92 -16.26 -11.53
C GLU A 98 -2.28 -14.88 -11.32
N PHE A 99 -2.25 -14.41 -10.07
CA PHE A 99 -1.57 -13.17 -9.71
C PHE A 99 -0.05 -13.25 -9.96
N ALA A 100 0.61 -14.32 -9.51
CA ALA A 100 2.05 -14.49 -9.71
C ALA A 100 2.43 -14.54 -11.21
N GLU A 101 1.65 -15.25 -12.03
CA GLU A 101 1.85 -15.31 -13.49
C GLU A 101 1.68 -13.92 -14.13
N THR A 102 0.67 -13.15 -13.70
CA THR A 102 0.47 -11.77 -14.17
C THR A 102 1.59 -10.84 -13.70
N TRP A 103 2.07 -11.01 -12.47
CA TRP A 103 3.11 -10.18 -11.88
C TRP A 103 4.44 -10.27 -12.65
N PHE A 104 4.80 -11.48 -13.07
CA PHE A 104 6.02 -11.77 -13.84
C PHE A 104 5.84 -11.64 -15.35
N ALA A 105 4.64 -11.35 -15.84
CA ALA A 105 4.41 -11.07 -17.25
C ALA A 105 5.11 -9.75 -17.66
N PRO A 106 5.48 -9.60 -18.95
CA PRO A 106 6.02 -8.34 -19.46
C PRO A 106 5.06 -7.17 -19.15
N ARG A 107 5.59 -6.12 -18.53
CA ARG A 107 4.81 -4.93 -18.17
C ARG A 107 4.81 -3.89 -19.30
N PRO A 108 3.71 -3.13 -19.46
CA PRO A 108 3.74 -1.98 -20.35
C PRO A 108 4.74 -0.94 -19.83
N THR A 109 5.29 -0.14 -20.74
CA THR A 109 6.25 0.93 -20.40
C THR A 109 5.58 2.09 -19.65
N ARG A 110 4.28 2.27 -19.82
CA ARG A 110 3.46 3.27 -19.12
C ARG A 110 2.16 2.64 -18.64
N LEU A 111 1.65 3.13 -17.51
CA LEU A 111 0.55 2.50 -16.80
C LEU A 111 -0.76 3.30 -16.94
N ARG A 112 -1.87 2.60 -16.86
CA ARG A 112 -3.23 3.16 -16.89
C ARG A 112 -3.76 3.24 -15.47
N LEU A 113 -4.24 4.41 -15.08
CA LEU A 113 -4.84 4.64 -13.77
C LEU A 113 -6.34 4.88 -13.91
N THR A 114 -7.11 4.42 -12.94
CA THR A 114 -8.47 4.90 -12.70
C THR A 114 -8.48 5.67 -11.39
N LEU A 115 -8.99 6.91 -11.38
CA LEU A 115 -9.16 7.73 -10.19
C LEU A 115 -10.64 7.95 -9.91
N VAL A 116 -11.09 7.51 -8.73
CA VAL A 116 -12.46 7.67 -8.23
C VAL A 116 -12.52 8.73 -7.14
N GLY A 117 -13.48 9.65 -7.30
CA GLY A 117 -13.66 10.81 -6.43
C GLY A 117 -12.83 12.00 -6.92
N LEU A 118 -13.48 13.12 -7.19
CA LEU A 118 -12.85 14.33 -7.74
C LEU A 118 -13.06 15.56 -6.84
N GLY A 119 -13.32 15.34 -5.55
CA GLY A 119 -13.29 16.39 -4.53
C GLY A 119 -11.86 16.94 -4.29
N ASP A 120 -11.67 17.75 -3.25
CA ASP A 120 -10.41 18.49 -3.01
C ASP A 120 -9.14 17.64 -3.12
N VAL A 121 -9.15 16.45 -2.49
CA VAL A 121 -8.04 15.50 -2.52
C VAL A 121 -7.87 14.90 -3.92
N GLY A 122 -8.92 14.30 -4.47
CA GLY A 122 -8.89 13.65 -5.78
C GLY A 122 -8.46 14.61 -6.90
N GLY A 123 -9.01 15.81 -6.93
CA GLY A 123 -8.63 16.86 -7.88
C GLY A 123 -7.16 17.29 -7.77
N THR A 124 -6.65 17.40 -6.55
CA THR A 124 -5.24 17.76 -6.29
C THR A 124 -4.29 16.63 -6.69
N VAL A 125 -4.64 15.38 -6.35
CA VAL A 125 -3.91 14.18 -6.81
C VAL A 125 -3.87 14.13 -8.33
N LEU A 126 -5.01 14.29 -8.98
CA LEU A 126 -5.13 14.27 -10.44
C LEU A 126 -4.22 15.32 -11.09
N THR A 127 -4.21 16.54 -10.55
CA THR A 127 -3.38 17.65 -11.05
C THR A 127 -1.89 17.33 -10.91
N ALA A 128 -1.46 16.82 -9.75
CA ALA A 128 -0.07 16.45 -9.52
C ALA A 128 0.39 15.29 -10.41
N LEU A 129 -0.44 14.24 -10.56
CA LEU A 129 -0.13 13.12 -11.44
C LEU A 129 -0.09 13.55 -12.91
N LYS A 130 -0.98 14.44 -13.36
CA LYS A 130 -0.95 15.01 -14.71
C LYS A 130 0.35 15.76 -14.99
N LEU A 131 0.92 16.46 -14.01
CA LEU A 131 2.16 17.21 -14.20
C LEU A 131 3.42 16.34 -14.08
N LEU A 132 3.44 15.38 -13.15
CA LEU A 132 4.65 14.67 -12.74
C LEU A 132 4.71 13.20 -13.16
N GLY A 133 3.59 12.62 -13.62
CA GLY A 133 3.42 11.19 -13.90
C GLY A 133 3.87 10.76 -15.29
N ARG A 134 5.17 10.85 -15.60
CA ARG A 134 5.73 10.44 -16.90
C ARG A 134 5.54 8.93 -17.17
N GLU A 135 5.47 8.15 -16.10
CA GLU A 135 5.23 6.70 -16.07
C GLU A 135 3.77 6.33 -16.37
N ILE A 136 2.85 7.30 -16.39
CA ILE A 136 1.42 7.06 -16.54
C ILE A 136 1.01 7.40 -17.97
N GLU A 137 0.41 6.46 -18.67
CA GLU A 137 -0.14 6.63 -20.02
C GLU A 137 -1.40 7.47 -19.99
N SER A 138 -2.36 7.05 -19.16
CA SER A 138 -3.65 7.71 -19.04
C SER A 138 -4.21 7.61 -17.62
N ILE A 139 -4.99 8.61 -17.24
CA ILE A 139 -5.76 8.64 -16.00
C ILE A 139 -7.23 8.75 -16.40
N GLN A 140 -7.97 7.67 -16.19
CA GLN A 140 -9.41 7.63 -16.32
C GLN A 140 -10.03 8.17 -15.04
N ILE A 141 -10.96 9.12 -15.15
CA ILE A 141 -11.56 9.78 -13.99
C ILE A 141 -13.04 9.42 -13.86
N PHE A 142 -13.48 9.17 -12.62
CA PHE A 142 -14.86 8.86 -12.28
C PHE A 142 -15.30 9.61 -11.03
N ASP A 143 -16.47 10.23 -11.11
CA ASP A 143 -17.20 10.81 -10.00
C ASP A 143 -18.70 10.74 -10.35
N TYR A 144 -19.58 10.70 -9.35
CA TYR A 144 -21.03 10.78 -9.61
C TYR A 144 -21.44 12.12 -10.19
N ASN A 145 -20.64 13.18 -9.98
CA ASN A 145 -20.82 14.46 -10.63
C ASN A 145 -20.17 14.46 -12.03
N GLU A 146 -20.96 14.11 -13.05
CA GLU A 146 -20.48 14.08 -14.44
C GLU A 146 -19.93 15.43 -14.94
N ASN A 147 -20.51 16.55 -14.48
CA ASN A 147 -20.03 17.88 -14.86
C ASN A 147 -18.64 18.15 -14.28
N LEU A 148 -18.36 17.65 -13.07
CA LEU A 148 -17.03 17.73 -12.47
C LEU A 148 -16.01 16.89 -13.26
N CYS A 149 -16.37 15.67 -13.69
CA CYS A 149 -15.52 14.88 -14.57
C CYS A 149 -15.24 15.59 -15.90
N ARG A 150 -16.28 16.16 -16.54
CA ARG A 150 -16.13 16.91 -17.80
C ARG A 150 -15.25 18.14 -17.63
N ARG A 151 -15.38 18.86 -16.50
CA ARG A 151 -14.52 19.99 -16.16
C ARG A 151 -13.05 19.57 -16.10
N TYR A 152 -12.71 18.55 -15.32
CA TYR A 152 -11.34 18.07 -15.20
C TYR A 152 -10.78 17.55 -16.53
N LEU A 153 -11.58 16.86 -17.33
CA LEU A 153 -11.20 16.47 -18.68
C LEU A 153 -10.83 17.69 -19.52
N LEU A 154 -11.70 18.70 -19.59
CA LEU A 154 -11.49 19.88 -20.42
C LEU A 154 -10.28 20.68 -19.97
N GLU A 155 -10.17 20.99 -18.67
CA GLU A 155 -9.10 21.85 -18.14
C GLU A 155 -7.74 21.14 -18.16
N LEU A 156 -7.66 19.89 -17.68
CA LEU A 156 -6.37 19.19 -17.63
C LEU A 156 -5.88 18.71 -18.99
N SER A 157 -6.76 18.58 -20.00
CA SER A 157 -6.31 18.31 -21.38
C SER A 157 -5.59 19.51 -22.01
N GLN A 158 -5.74 20.71 -21.46
CA GLN A 158 -5.09 21.95 -21.94
C GLN A 158 -3.76 22.25 -21.24
N VAL A 159 -3.37 21.41 -20.27
CA VAL A 159 -2.10 21.56 -19.53
C VAL A 159 -0.95 21.04 -20.40
N LEU A 160 0.03 21.91 -20.69
CA LEU A 160 1.24 21.55 -21.43
C LEU A 160 2.17 20.65 -20.60
N PRO A 161 2.99 19.80 -21.24
CA PRO A 161 4.12 19.16 -20.56
C PRO A 161 5.16 20.21 -20.14
N LEU A 162 5.96 19.90 -19.11
CA LEU A 162 7.05 20.77 -18.63
C LEU A 162 8.12 21.02 -19.70
N GLU A 163 8.39 20.00 -20.51
CA GLU A 163 9.36 20.04 -21.60
C GLU A 163 8.64 19.68 -22.92
N PRO A 164 8.96 20.35 -24.04
CA PRO A 164 8.40 19.99 -25.34
C PRO A 164 8.62 18.50 -25.66
N GLY A 165 7.54 17.78 -25.96
CA GLY A 165 7.59 16.35 -26.29
C GLY A 165 7.72 15.40 -25.10
N ALA A 166 7.78 15.89 -23.86
CA ALA A 166 7.80 15.00 -22.70
C ALA A 166 6.48 14.23 -22.56
N ALA A 167 6.59 12.96 -22.14
CA ALA A 167 5.45 12.13 -21.85
C ALA A 167 4.61 12.73 -20.72
N GLN A 168 3.30 12.81 -20.94
CA GLN A 168 2.34 13.30 -19.96
C GLN A 168 1.08 12.43 -19.99
N PRO A 169 0.39 12.22 -18.86
CA PRO A 169 -0.84 11.44 -18.83
C PRO A 169 -1.94 12.07 -19.68
N THR A 170 -2.65 11.23 -20.43
CA THR A 170 -3.91 11.62 -21.09
C THR A 170 -5.07 11.46 -20.11
N ILE A 171 -5.90 12.49 -19.97
CA ILE A 171 -7.10 12.40 -19.12
C ILE A 171 -8.26 11.83 -19.94
N ARG A 172 -9.02 10.90 -19.37
CA ARG A 172 -10.16 10.24 -20.01
C ARG A 172 -11.34 10.13 -19.04
N LEU A 173 -12.57 10.14 -19.54
CA LEU A 173 -13.73 9.78 -18.72
C LEU A 173 -13.75 8.27 -18.52
N CYS A 174 -13.98 7.82 -17.29
CA CYS A 174 -14.18 6.41 -16.98
C CYS A 174 -15.68 6.13 -16.94
N ARG A 175 -16.10 5.02 -17.57
CA ARG A 175 -17.46 4.49 -17.39
C ARG A 175 -17.48 3.55 -16.20
N GLU A 176 -18.65 3.40 -15.60
CA GLU A 176 -18.81 2.56 -14.42
C GLU A 176 -18.40 1.10 -14.69
N ASP A 177 -18.70 0.54 -15.87
CA ASP A 177 -18.31 -0.81 -16.27
C ASP A 177 -16.79 -0.99 -16.48
N GLN A 178 -16.00 0.10 -16.50
CA GLN A 178 -14.57 0.11 -16.84
C GLN A 178 -13.66 0.46 -15.66
N LEU A 179 -14.19 0.63 -14.45
CA LEU A 179 -13.42 1.11 -13.30
C LEU A 179 -12.11 0.34 -13.06
N PHE A 180 -12.13 -0.97 -13.27
CA PHE A 180 -11.01 -1.87 -13.01
C PHE A 180 -10.21 -2.23 -14.27
N ASP A 181 -10.46 -1.57 -15.41
CA ASP A 181 -9.67 -1.69 -16.64
C ASP A 181 -8.40 -0.82 -16.57
N CYS A 182 -7.62 -0.99 -15.50
CA CYS A 182 -6.45 -0.19 -15.18
C CYS A 182 -5.36 -1.05 -14.52
N ASP A 183 -4.17 -0.48 -14.39
CA ASP A 183 -3.06 -1.09 -13.64
C ASP A 183 -3.09 -0.65 -12.17
N LEU A 184 -3.54 0.59 -11.90
CA LEU A 184 -3.73 1.14 -10.56
C LEU A 184 -5.13 1.79 -10.45
N PHE A 185 -5.88 1.37 -9.44
CA PHE A 185 -7.17 1.95 -9.07
C PHE A 185 -6.99 2.85 -7.84
N LEU A 186 -7.21 4.15 -7.97
CA LEU A 186 -7.03 5.16 -6.92
C LEU A 186 -8.38 5.57 -6.35
N PHE A 187 -8.60 5.33 -5.06
CA PHE A 187 -9.86 5.62 -4.39
C PHE A 187 -9.75 6.81 -3.43
N THR A 188 -10.32 7.95 -3.82
CA THR A 188 -10.36 9.19 -3.01
C THR A 188 -11.78 9.64 -2.64
N ALA A 189 -12.78 8.82 -2.98
CA ALA A 189 -14.18 9.13 -2.71
C ALA A 189 -14.51 8.90 -1.22
N SER A 190 -15.22 9.86 -0.64
CA SER A 190 -15.66 9.80 0.76
C SER A 190 -17.07 10.34 0.86
N LYS A 191 -17.88 9.81 1.78
CA LYS A 191 -19.20 10.38 2.12
C LYS A 191 -19.10 11.70 2.89
N GLY A 192 -17.89 12.14 3.22
CA GLY A 192 -17.59 13.46 3.78
C GLY A 192 -16.82 13.37 5.09
N VAL A 193 -16.00 14.39 5.34
CA VAL A 193 -15.50 14.75 6.67
C VAL A 193 -16.42 15.88 7.16
N PRO A 194 -16.92 15.86 8.41
CA PRO A 194 -17.76 16.95 8.91
C PRO A 194 -17.09 18.32 8.69
N PRO A 195 -17.84 19.37 8.30
CA PRO A 195 -17.31 20.72 8.23
C PRO A 195 -16.69 21.17 9.56
N VAL A 196 -15.75 22.12 9.50
CA VAL A 196 -15.15 22.71 10.71
C VAL A 196 -16.26 23.26 11.60
N GLY A 197 -16.32 22.80 12.85
CA GLY A 197 -17.34 23.20 13.84
C GLY A 197 -18.57 22.28 13.96
N GLN A 198 -18.63 21.17 13.21
CA GLN A 198 -19.69 20.15 13.31
C GLN A 198 -19.19 18.77 13.82
N GLU A 199 -18.13 18.77 14.62
CA GLU A 199 -17.59 17.55 15.23
C GLU A 199 -18.43 17.19 16.48
N GLN A 200 -19.35 16.22 16.36
CA GLN A 200 -20.09 15.65 17.50
C GLN A 200 -19.92 14.12 17.51
N GLY A 201 -19.55 13.55 18.66
CA GLY A 201 -19.43 12.10 18.86
C GLY A 201 -18.10 11.49 18.38
N ASP A 202 -18.05 10.16 18.26
CA ASP A 202 -16.90 9.43 17.69
C ASP A 202 -16.89 9.57 16.16
N VAL A 203 -16.46 10.75 15.71
CA VAL A 203 -16.42 11.15 14.30
C VAL A 203 -15.65 10.13 13.44
N ARG A 204 -14.59 9.54 13.99
CA ARG A 204 -13.76 8.57 13.27
C ARG A 204 -14.52 7.28 12.99
N MET A 205 -15.25 6.76 13.98
CA MET A 205 -16.06 5.54 13.79
C MET A 205 -17.25 5.78 12.87
N ALA A 206 -17.94 6.92 12.99
CA ALA A 206 -19.04 7.26 12.09
C ALA A 206 -18.55 7.41 10.62
N GLN A 207 -17.39 8.04 10.43
CA GLN A 207 -16.75 8.15 9.12
C GLN A 207 -16.33 6.78 8.57
N TYR A 208 -15.76 5.92 9.43
CA TYR A 208 -15.42 4.55 9.06
C TYR A 208 -16.64 3.76 8.58
N GLU A 209 -17.75 3.78 9.30
CA GLU A 209 -18.96 3.05 8.90
C GLU A 209 -19.50 3.53 7.54
N ALA A 210 -19.58 4.85 7.34
CA ALA A 210 -20.10 5.43 6.11
C ALA A 210 -19.20 5.11 4.90
N ASN A 211 -17.88 5.24 5.06
CA ASN A 211 -16.92 5.00 4.00
C ASN A 211 -16.70 3.50 3.76
N SER A 212 -16.80 2.66 4.78
CA SER A 212 -16.74 1.20 4.64
C SER A 212 -17.87 0.67 3.77
N ARG A 213 -19.11 1.19 3.94
CA ARG A 213 -20.24 0.81 3.08
C ARG A 213 -20.01 1.24 1.63
N LEU A 214 -19.42 2.42 1.41
CA LEU A 214 -19.11 2.91 0.07
C LEU A 214 -18.05 2.03 -0.59
N ILE A 215 -16.90 1.84 0.07
CA ILE A 215 -15.76 1.12 -0.51
C ILE A 215 -16.02 -0.37 -0.69
N ALA A 216 -16.87 -0.98 0.16
CA ALA A 216 -17.26 -2.38 0.03
C ALA A 216 -17.87 -2.68 -1.35
N SER A 217 -18.63 -1.74 -1.92
CA SER A 217 -19.18 -1.90 -3.27
C SER A 217 -18.08 -1.96 -4.34
N TYR A 218 -17.03 -1.15 -4.21
CA TYR A 218 -15.87 -1.17 -5.11
C TYR A 218 -15.01 -2.42 -4.90
N ALA A 219 -14.83 -2.88 -3.66
CA ALA A 219 -14.11 -4.12 -3.37
C ALA A 219 -14.78 -5.35 -4.01
N ARG A 220 -16.12 -5.45 -3.95
CA ARG A 220 -16.87 -6.51 -4.64
C ARG A 220 -16.79 -6.41 -6.16
N ARG A 221 -16.74 -5.19 -6.70
CA ARG A 221 -16.56 -4.97 -8.14
C ARG A 221 -15.15 -5.32 -8.60
N ALA A 222 -14.12 -5.02 -7.79
CA ALA A 222 -12.74 -5.44 -8.04
C ALA A 222 -12.65 -6.97 -8.13
N ARG A 223 -13.32 -7.67 -7.19
CA ARG A 223 -13.48 -9.13 -7.21
C ARG A 223 -14.18 -9.61 -8.48
N ALA A 224 -15.35 -9.04 -8.81
CA ALA A 224 -16.13 -9.44 -10.00
C ALA A 224 -15.35 -9.24 -11.31
N ALA A 225 -14.56 -8.17 -11.40
CA ALA A 225 -13.69 -7.88 -12.53
C ALA A 225 -12.41 -8.74 -12.55
N ARG A 226 -12.18 -9.59 -11.54
CA ARG A 226 -10.93 -10.32 -11.31
C ARG A 226 -9.71 -9.41 -11.40
N PHE A 227 -9.79 -8.23 -10.80
CA PHE A 227 -8.77 -7.19 -10.92
C PHE A 227 -7.37 -7.71 -10.54
N GLN A 228 -6.38 -7.43 -11.41
CA GLN A 228 -4.98 -7.86 -11.26
C GLN A 228 -4.02 -6.72 -10.89
N GLY A 229 -4.51 -5.47 -10.95
CA GLY A 229 -3.72 -4.29 -10.59
C GLY A 229 -3.64 -4.05 -9.08
N LEU A 230 -3.21 -2.84 -8.72
CA LEU A 230 -3.17 -2.37 -7.34
C LEU A 230 -4.37 -1.50 -7.01
N PHE A 231 -4.99 -1.75 -5.86
CA PHE A 231 -6.05 -0.94 -5.26
C PHE A 231 -5.42 0.02 -4.25
N CYS A 232 -5.35 1.29 -4.60
CA CYS A 232 -4.76 2.36 -3.80
C CYS A 232 -5.86 3.07 -3.01
N GLU A 233 -5.94 2.78 -1.71
CA GLU A 233 -6.88 3.42 -0.79
C GLU A 233 -6.31 4.71 -0.23
N ILE A 234 -6.98 5.85 -0.46
CA ILE A 234 -6.51 7.18 -0.04
C ILE A 234 -7.49 7.83 0.94
N SER A 235 -8.73 7.34 1.03
CA SER A 235 -9.76 7.97 1.85
C SER A 235 -9.62 7.61 3.32
N ASP A 236 -10.04 8.52 4.20
CA ASP A 236 -9.98 8.28 5.63
C ASP A 236 -11.17 7.46 6.14
N PRO A 237 -10.96 6.57 7.13
CA PRO A 237 -9.68 6.20 7.73
C PRO A 237 -8.93 5.12 6.93
N VAL A 238 -7.79 5.51 6.34
CA VAL A 238 -7.08 4.75 5.30
C VAL A 238 -6.76 3.31 5.69
N ASP A 239 -6.15 3.09 6.85
CA ASP A 239 -5.67 1.77 7.27
C ASP A 239 -6.83 0.77 7.47
N LEU A 240 -7.93 1.25 8.05
CA LEU A 240 -9.12 0.45 8.29
C LEU A 240 -9.89 0.18 6.99
N LEU A 241 -9.98 1.18 6.10
CA LEU A 241 -10.63 1.00 4.80
C LEU A 241 -9.83 0.05 3.90
N ALA A 242 -8.50 0.08 3.93
CA ALA A 242 -7.65 -0.91 3.24
C ALA A 242 -7.98 -2.33 3.74
N ARG A 243 -8.13 -2.52 5.06
CA ARG A 243 -8.58 -3.80 5.62
C ARG A 243 -9.99 -4.17 5.20
N ALA A 244 -10.91 -3.21 5.14
CA ALA A 244 -12.27 -3.44 4.67
C ALA A 244 -12.30 -3.89 3.19
N VAL A 245 -11.47 -3.30 2.32
CA VAL A 245 -11.32 -3.73 0.92
C VAL A 245 -10.85 -5.18 0.85
N TYR A 246 -9.87 -5.56 1.67
CA TYR A 246 -9.38 -6.94 1.71
C TYR A 246 -10.49 -7.91 2.10
N LEU A 247 -11.20 -7.65 3.20
CA LEU A 247 -12.25 -8.55 3.68
C LEU A 247 -13.44 -8.60 2.73
N GLU A 248 -13.89 -7.46 2.21
CA GLU A 248 -15.08 -7.40 1.35
C GLU A 248 -14.82 -7.93 -0.06
N SER A 249 -13.61 -7.81 -0.60
CA SER A 249 -13.26 -8.46 -1.87
C SER A 249 -13.13 -9.99 -1.73
N ASN A 250 -12.81 -10.49 -0.53
CA ASN A 250 -12.67 -11.92 -0.25
C ASN A 250 -13.92 -12.57 0.36
N ARG A 251 -14.99 -11.80 0.58
CA ARG A 251 -16.30 -12.30 0.99
C ARG A 251 -17.09 -12.77 -0.24
N GLY A 252 -17.44 -14.05 -0.26
CA GLY A 252 -18.28 -14.64 -1.30
C GLY A 252 -19.77 -14.28 -1.14
N GLU A 253 -20.60 -14.70 -2.11
CA GLU A 253 -22.04 -14.41 -2.11
C GLU A 253 -22.78 -14.96 -0.89
N ALA A 254 -22.33 -16.11 -0.36
CA ALA A 254 -22.86 -16.71 0.86
C ALA A 254 -22.42 -16.01 2.16
N GLY A 255 -21.65 -14.91 2.08
CA GLY A 255 -21.18 -14.14 3.23
C GLY A 255 -19.92 -14.67 3.92
N HIS A 256 -19.46 -15.89 3.57
CA HIS A 256 -18.22 -16.48 4.06
C HIS A 256 -17.00 -16.02 3.25
N TYR A 257 -15.81 -16.04 3.88
CA TYR A 257 -14.55 -15.77 3.17
C TYR A 257 -14.12 -16.98 2.35
N ASP A 258 -13.98 -16.80 1.04
CA ASP A 258 -13.50 -17.83 0.10
C ASP A 258 -12.14 -17.49 -0.52
N TRP A 259 -11.61 -16.31 -0.19
CA TRP A 259 -10.28 -15.83 -0.58
C TRP A 259 -10.08 -15.67 -2.10
N GLN A 260 -11.16 -15.62 -2.88
CA GLN A 260 -11.15 -15.42 -4.34
C GLN A 260 -11.06 -13.94 -4.75
N GLY A 261 -10.85 -13.03 -3.79
CA GLY A 261 -10.77 -11.59 -4.00
C GLY A 261 -9.39 -11.10 -4.39
N LEU A 262 -9.04 -9.94 -3.85
CA LEU A 262 -7.70 -9.35 -3.95
C LEU A 262 -6.76 -10.03 -2.96
N LEU A 263 -5.50 -10.22 -3.35
CA LEU A 263 -4.44 -10.53 -2.38
C LEU A 263 -4.21 -9.32 -1.46
N PRO A 264 -3.72 -9.54 -0.21
CA PRO A 264 -3.46 -8.44 0.71
C PRO A 264 -2.56 -7.35 0.11
N GLU A 265 -1.50 -7.73 -0.62
CA GLU A 265 -0.52 -6.80 -1.17
C GLU A 265 -1.03 -6.03 -2.39
N GLN A 266 -2.10 -6.50 -3.05
CA GLN A 266 -2.74 -5.69 -4.09
C GLN A 266 -3.34 -4.41 -3.53
N ILE A 267 -3.61 -4.34 -2.22
CA ILE A 267 -4.20 -3.18 -1.57
C ILE A 267 -3.09 -2.37 -0.90
N GLN A 268 -3.07 -1.07 -1.13
CA GLN A 268 -2.07 -0.14 -0.61
C GLN A 268 -2.79 1.07 -0.02
N GLY A 269 -2.55 1.35 1.27
CA GLY A 269 -3.10 2.53 1.93
C GLY A 269 -2.17 3.74 1.84
N PHE A 270 -2.69 4.90 1.48
CA PHE A 270 -1.94 6.14 1.29
C PHE A 270 -2.37 7.21 2.31
N GLY A 271 -1.91 7.05 3.55
CA GLY A 271 -2.16 8.00 4.64
C GLY A 271 -0.90 8.47 5.38
N LEU A 272 0.11 7.62 5.47
CA LEU A 272 1.31 7.88 6.28
C LEU A 272 2.24 8.96 5.70
N GLY A 273 2.26 9.15 4.38
CA GLY A 273 3.18 10.08 3.71
C GLY A 273 3.07 11.53 4.19
N VAL A 274 1.87 12.04 4.45
CA VAL A 274 1.68 13.38 5.02
C VAL A 274 2.14 13.46 6.48
N MET A 275 2.03 12.37 7.24
CA MET A 275 2.50 12.35 8.63
C MET A 275 4.02 12.40 8.68
N ALA A 276 4.69 11.64 7.80
CA ALA A 276 6.13 11.73 7.59
C ALA A 276 6.55 13.13 7.13
N ALA A 277 5.86 13.72 6.15
CA ALA A 277 6.18 15.06 5.66
C ALA A 277 6.04 16.15 6.74
N ARG A 278 4.99 16.07 7.57
CA ARG A 278 4.80 16.98 8.70
C ARG A 278 5.88 16.80 9.76
N ALA A 279 6.24 15.56 10.08
CA ALA A 279 7.32 15.27 11.00
C ALA A 279 8.65 15.86 10.51
N LEU A 280 8.97 15.67 9.22
CA LEU A 280 10.17 16.25 8.59
C LEU A 280 10.17 17.77 8.64
N TYR A 281 9.04 18.42 8.36
CA TYR A 281 8.89 19.88 8.45
C TYR A 281 9.25 20.41 9.85
N TYR A 282 8.71 19.80 10.91
CA TYR A 282 9.04 20.24 12.28
C TYR A 282 10.44 19.84 12.72
N ALA A 283 10.94 18.69 12.25
CA ALA A 283 12.29 18.23 12.55
C ALA A 283 13.35 19.17 11.95
N GLU A 284 13.08 19.77 10.80
CA GLU A 284 13.94 20.77 10.15
C GLU A 284 14.11 22.01 11.05
N ASP A 285 13.01 22.57 11.56
CA ASP A 285 13.04 23.69 12.51
C ASP A 285 13.77 23.35 13.82
N MET A 286 13.83 22.07 14.18
CA MET A 286 14.52 21.56 15.37
C MET A 286 15.98 21.19 15.12
N GLY A 287 16.47 21.29 13.88
CA GLY A 287 17.86 20.98 13.51
C GLY A 287 18.21 19.49 13.57
N LEU A 288 17.24 18.60 13.36
CA LEU A 288 17.43 17.14 13.44
C LEU A 288 17.91 16.55 12.10
N ASP A 289 18.54 15.37 12.17
CA ASP A 289 18.88 14.61 10.97
C ASP A 289 17.63 13.98 10.34
N LEU A 290 17.16 14.61 9.26
CA LEU A 290 15.98 14.19 8.50
C LEU A 290 16.12 12.79 7.88
N SER A 291 17.35 12.31 7.64
CA SER A 291 17.59 11.01 7.02
C SER A 291 17.35 9.83 7.99
N ARG A 292 17.44 10.10 9.29
CA ARG A 292 17.22 9.13 10.37
C ARG A 292 15.74 9.02 10.75
N LEU A 293 14.95 10.08 10.53
CA LEU A 293 13.54 10.11 10.93
C LEU A 293 12.71 9.01 10.24
N ARG A 294 11.82 8.39 11.00
CA ARG A 294 10.87 7.39 10.50
C ARG A 294 9.47 7.62 11.04
N ALA A 295 8.47 7.42 10.18
CA ALA A 295 7.07 7.37 10.58
C ALA A 295 6.53 5.93 10.42
N TYR A 296 5.69 5.51 11.37
CA TYR A 296 5.09 4.19 11.44
C TYR A 296 3.65 4.26 11.94
N GLY A 297 2.92 3.17 11.72
CA GLY A 297 1.57 3.00 12.25
C GLY A 297 0.49 3.70 11.42
N PRO A 298 -0.72 3.80 11.97
CA PRO A 298 -1.86 4.33 11.24
C PRO A 298 -1.78 5.82 10.97
N HIS A 299 -2.56 6.25 9.98
CA HIS A 299 -2.87 7.67 9.79
C HIS A 299 -3.79 8.18 10.91
N GLY A 300 -3.23 8.88 11.90
CA GLY A 300 -3.97 9.51 13.01
C GLY A 300 -3.64 8.91 14.38
N GLU A 301 -4.65 8.54 15.16
CA GLU A 301 -4.43 7.88 16.47
C GLU A 301 -3.68 6.57 16.27
N GLY A 302 -2.61 6.38 17.05
CA GLY A 302 -1.66 5.27 16.93
C GLY A 302 -0.41 5.58 16.11
N LEU A 303 -0.31 6.76 15.47
CA LEU A 303 0.92 7.18 14.78
C LEU A 303 2.14 7.12 15.70
N VAL A 304 3.25 6.63 15.17
CA VAL A 304 4.57 6.71 15.81
C VAL A 304 5.55 7.40 14.88
N VAL A 305 6.13 8.52 15.32
CA VAL A 305 7.28 9.14 14.66
C VAL A 305 8.51 8.91 15.54
N ALA A 306 9.54 8.28 14.97
CA ALA A 306 10.83 8.07 15.61
C ALA A 306 11.84 9.08 15.05
N ASN A 307 12.59 9.76 15.93
CA ASN A 307 13.70 10.63 15.51
C ASN A 307 14.83 9.81 14.85
N ASP A 308 15.05 8.60 15.33
CA ASP A 308 15.95 7.59 14.79
C ASP A 308 15.32 6.21 15.07
N PRO A 309 15.37 5.24 14.13
CA PRO A 309 14.85 3.90 14.38
C PRO A 309 15.65 3.08 15.40
N ASP A 310 16.94 3.32 15.60
CA ASP A 310 17.86 2.40 16.29
C ASP A 310 18.65 3.07 17.44
N GLU A 311 19.99 3.05 17.41
CA GLU A 311 20.85 3.52 18.52
C GLU A 311 20.63 4.99 18.89
N GLY A 312 20.20 5.83 17.94
CA GLY A 312 19.90 7.24 18.16
C GLY A 312 18.49 7.53 18.70
N TYR A 313 17.70 6.50 19.01
CA TYR A 313 16.31 6.67 19.43
C TYR A 313 16.21 7.43 20.75
N ASP A 314 15.47 8.53 20.74
CA ASP A 314 15.09 9.32 21.91
C ASP A 314 13.57 9.31 22.02
N GLU A 315 13.06 8.72 23.10
CA GLU A 315 11.63 8.57 23.30
C GLU A 315 10.92 9.92 23.43
N ALA A 316 11.45 10.85 24.22
CA ALA A 316 10.81 12.13 24.49
C ALA A 316 10.76 12.99 23.21
N LEU A 317 11.85 12.99 22.44
CA LEU A 317 11.91 13.68 21.15
C LEU A 317 10.95 13.04 20.14
N SER A 318 10.91 11.72 20.06
CA SER A 318 10.01 10.97 19.19
C SER A 318 8.54 11.20 19.52
N GLN A 319 8.18 11.23 20.82
CA GLN A 319 6.82 11.58 21.25
C GLN A 319 6.48 13.02 20.86
N ARG A 320 7.40 13.98 21.04
CA ARG A 320 7.19 15.38 20.63
C ARG A 320 6.95 15.50 19.12
N LEU A 321 7.78 14.85 18.29
CA LEU A 321 7.60 14.83 16.84
C LEU A 321 6.27 14.17 16.44
N THR A 322 5.88 13.10 17.12
CA THR A 322 4.59 12.42 16.91
C THR A 322 3.43 13.39 17.14
N THR A 323 3.43 14.12 18.26
CA THR A 323 2.39 15.11 18.60
C THR A 323 2.34 16.22 17.56
N LEU A 324 3.49 16.81 17.20
CA LEU A 324 3.56 17.87 16.20
C LEU A 324 2.99 17.42 14.83
N ALA A 325 3.35 16.21 14.39
CA ALA A 325 2.83 15.66 13.14
C ALA A 325 1.31 15.42 13.19
N LYS A 326 0.77 14.92 14.31
CA LYS A 326 -0.68 14.72 14.52
C LYS A 326 -1.45 16.04 14.51
N GLU A 327 -0.95 17.06 15.20
CA GLU A 327 -1.64 18.34 15.40
C GLU A 327 -1.48 19.33 14.23
N ALA A 328 -0.59 19.06 13.27
CA ALA A 328 -0.34 19.96 12.14
C ALA A 328 -1.61 20.30 11.32
N ASN A 329 -2.58 19.38 11.27
CA ASN A 329 -3.86 19.61 10.60
C ASN A 329 -4.74 20.65 11.33
N LEU A 330 -4.63 20.73 12.67
CA LEU A 330 -5.37 21.67 13.50
C LEU A 330 -4.93 23.11 13.21
N ARG A 331 -3.63 23.32 12.96
CA ARG A 331 -3.09 24.63 12.57
C ARG A 331 -3.70 25.16 11.27
N VAL A 332 -3.97 24.27 10.31
CA VAL A 332 -4.65 24.66 9.06
C VAL A 332 -6.13 24.96 9.32
N ARG A 333 -6.77 24.22 10.23
CA ARG A 333 -8.18 24.45 10.62
C ARG A 333 -8.37 25.75 11.40
N GLU A 334 -7.41 26.12 12.25
CA GLU A 334 -7.37 27.42 12.95
C GLU A 334 -7.39 28.61 11.98
N LEU A 335 -6.81 28.43 10.78
CA LEU A 335 -6.86 29.41 9.69
C LEU A 335 -8.20 29.40 8.90
N GLY A 336 -9.15 28.54 9.27
CA GLY A 336 -10.45 28.41 8.60
C GLY A 336 -10.45 27.52 7.36
N PHE A 337 -9.38 26.76 7.10
CA PHE A 337 -9.25 25.92 5.90
C PHE A 337 -9.32 24.43 6.20
N LYS A 338 -9.91 23.66 5.28
CA LYS A 338 -9.86 22.21 5.29
C LYS A 338 -8.45 21.74 4.88
N PRO A 339 -7.76 20.91 5.68
CA PRO A 339 -6.44 20.41 5.32
C PRO A 339 -6.54 19.27 4.30
N TYR A 340 -6.32 19.57 3.01
CA TYR A 340 -6.33 18.56 1.94
C TYR A 340 -5.10 18.59 1.03
N ILE A 341 -4.41 19.74 0.91
CA ILE A 341 -3.29 19.92 -0.03
C ILE A 341 -2.13 19.00 0.32
N ALA A 342 -1.58 19.10 1.54
CA ALA A 342 -0.48 18.25 1.97
C ALA A 342 -0.85 16.75 2.01
N PRO A 343 -2.05 16.33 2.48
CA PRO A 343 -2.51 14.95 2.33
C PRO A 343 -2.53 14.47 0.87
N ALA A 344 -3.15 15.23 -0.03
CA ALA A 344 -3.25 14.85 -1.44
C ALA A 344 -1.87 14.74 -2.13
N LEU A 345 -0.96 15.66 -1.82
CA LEU A 345 0.37 15.65 -2.41
C LEU A 345 1.28 14.61 -1.76
N SER A 346 1.51 14.69 -0.44
CA SER A 346 2.50 13.87 0.26
C SER A 346 2.05 12.44 0.51
N SER A 347 0.78 12.21 0.87
CA SER A 347 0.30 10.83 1.11
C SER A 347 -0.03 10.11 -0.19
N ALA A 348 -0.66 10.79 -1.15
CA ALA A 348 -1.11 10.15 -2.38
C ALA A 348 -0.18 10.41 -3.56
N ALA A 349 -0.14 11.62 -4.14
CA ALA A 349 0.55 11.84 -5.41
C ALA A 349 2.04 11.49 -5.38
N VAL A 350 2.79 11.97 -4.38
CA VAL A 350 4.22 11.68 -4.21
C VAL A 350 4.45 10.20 -3.96
N SER A 351 3.73 9.58 -3.02
CA SER A 351 3.87 8.16 -2.71
C SER A 351 3.51 7.25 -3.88
N ILE A 352 2.46 7.60 -4.65
CA ILE A 352 2.08 6.86 -5.86
C ILE A 352 3.21 6.96 -6.91
N LEU A 353 3.75 8.16 -7.16
CA LEU A 353 4.87 8.32 -8.09
C LEU A 353 6.11 7.55 -7.63
N GLN A 354 6.42 7.55 -6.33
CA GLN A 354 7.50 6.75 -5.76
C GLN A 354 7.23 5.25 -5.94
N LEU A 355 6.00 4.77 -5.69
CA LEU A 355 5.58 3.40 -5.96
C LEU A 355 5.82 3.03 -7.43
N LEU A 356 5.36 3.85 -8.37
CA LEU A 356 5.52 3.61 -9.81
C LEU A 356 6.99 3.57 -10.25
N ARG A 357 7.87 4.28 -9.52
CA ARG A 357 9.32 4.31 -9.74
C ARG A 357 10.09 3.22 -8.99
N GLY A 358 9.41 2.33 -8.26
CA GLY A 358 10.04 1.30 -7.44
C GLY A 358 10.81 1.87 -6.23
N GLN A 359 10.51 3.10 -5.83
CA GLN A 359 11.15 3.78 -4.71
C GLN A 359 10.44 3.45 -3.39
N TYR A 360 11.20 3.53 -2.30
CA TYR A 360 10.63 3.48 -0.96
C TYR A 360 9.73 4.69 -0.73
N HIS A 361 8.52 4.43 -0.25
CA HIS A 361 7.54 5.44 0.12
C HIS A 361 6.86 5.03 1.43
N TYR A 362 6.20 5.99 2.07
CA TYR A 362 5.37 5.74 3.24
C TYR A 362 3.96 5.35 2.83
N GLY A 363 3.53 4.15 3.21
CA GLY A 363 2.22 3.60 2.90
C GLY A 363 1.83 2.52 3.90
N ALA A 364 0.53 2.25 4.00
CA ALA A 364 -0.01 1.17 4.80
C ALA A 364 -0.08 -0.10 3.97
N VAL A 365 0.59 -1.15 4.46
CA VAL A 365 0.76 -2.43 3.79
C VAL A 365 0.27 -3.57 4.69
N PRO A 366 -0.09 -4.75 4.14
CA PRO A 366 -0.52 -5.86 4.97
C PRO A 366 0.61 -6.31 5.91
N LEU A 367 0.32 -6.26 7.20
CA LEU A 367 1.19 -6.70 8.26
C LEU A 367 0.32 -7.57 9.18
N GLY A 368 0.27 -8.87 8.93
CA GLY A 368 -0.67 -9.76 9.60
C GLY A 368 -2.15 -9.44 9.36
N SER A 369 -2.88 -9.09 10.42
CA SER A 369 -4.33 -8.82 10.33
C SER A 369 -4.69 -7.35 10.17
N ALA A 370 -3.71 -6.46 10.07
CA ALA A 370 -3.94 -5.03 9.86
C ALA A 370 -3.16 -4.53 8.64
N TYR A 371 -3.58 -3.38 8.12
CA TYR A 371 -2.72 -2.57 7.27
C TYR A 371 -1.98 -1.61 8.18
N PHE A 372 -0.65 -1.64 8.13
CA PHE A 372 0.19 -0.87 9.02
C PHE A 372 1.10 0.04 8.21
N GLY A 373 1.13 1.32 8.56
CA GLY A 373 1.99 2.29 7.91
C GLY A 373 3.47 2.02 8.19
N CYS A 374 4.27 1.89 7.14
CA CYS A 374 5.72 1.83 7.21
C CYS A 374 6.34 2.28 5.88
N ARG A 375 7.67 2.23 5.76
CA ARG A 375 8.34 2.37 4.47
C ARG A 375 8.30 1.04 3.72
N SER A 376 7.86 1.07 2.48
CA SER A 376 7.83 -0.11 1.61
C SER A 376 8.06 0.28 0.15
N ARG A 377 8.34 -0.71 -0.69
CA ARG A 377 8.46 -0.56 -2.15
C ARG A 377 7.97 -1.83 -2.85
N PHE A 378 7.57 -1.71 -4.11
CA PHE A 378 7.44 -2.87 -4.98
C PHE A 378 8.73 -3.13 -5.73
N THR A 379 9.18 -4.37 -5.70
CA THR A 379 10.30 -4.90 -6.48
C THR A 379 9.77 -5.77 -7.62
N PRO A 380 10.61 -6.20 -8.58
CA PRO A 380 10.21 -7.22 -9.55
C PRO A 380 9.69 -8.53 -8.91
N LEU A 381 10.00 -8.80 -7.64
CA LEU A 381 9.60 -10.01 -6.91
C LEU A 381 8.38 -9.82 -6.00
N GLY A 382 7.81 -8.61 -5.92
CA GLY A 382 6.66 -8.30 -5.07
C GLY A 382 6.94 -7.19 -4.07
N LEU A 383 6.02 -7.03 -3.12
CA LEU A 383 6.11 -6.01 -2.06
C LEU A 383 7.27 -6.32 -1.10
N GLN A 384 8.08 -5.31 -0.78
CA GLN A 384 9.15 -5.37 0.20
C GLN A 384 8.97 -4.25 1.23
N THR A 385 8.90 -4.59 2.51
CA THR A 385 8.99 -3.63 3.62
C THR A 385 10.45 -3.25 3.86
N GLN A 386 10.69 -2.00 4.25
CA GLN A 386 12.02 -1.61 4.73
C GLN A 386 12.29 -2.34 6.04
N ARG A 387 13.44 -3.01 6.08
CA ARG A 387 13.94 -3.69 7.29
C ARG A 387 15.12 -2.92 7.84
N GLU A 388 15.09 -2.60 9.12
CA GLU A 388 16.18 -1.94 9.83
C GLU A 388 16.15 -2.34 11.31
N PRO A 389 17.30 -2.37 12.01
CA PRO A 389 17.30 -2.51 13.46
C PRO A 389 16.38 -1.47 14.10
N LEU A 390 15.62 -1.89 15.11
CA LEU A 390 14.71 -1.02 15.85
C LEU A 390 15.06 -1.04 17.33
N HIS A 391 15.12 0.14 17.96
CA HIS A 391 15.26 0.25 19.40
C HIS A 391 14.13 -0.53 20.11
N PRO A 392 14.39 -1.28 21.19
CA PRO A 392 13.37 -2.07 21.87
C PRO A 392 12.13 -1.28 22.28
N ASP A 393 12.32 -0.08 22.85
CA ASP A 393 11.20 0.79 23.26
C ASP A 393 10.39 1.30 22.06
N LEU A 394 11.05 1.53 20.91
CA LEU A 394 10.34 1.86 19.67
C LEU A 394 9.50 0.66 19.22
N LEU A 395 10.07 -0.54 19.21
CA LEU A 395 9.37 -1.76 18.83
C LEU A 395 8.11 -1.99 19.70
N GLU A 396 8.21 -1.83 21.02
CA GLU A 396 7.07 -1.94 21.92
C GLU A 396 5.94 -0.96 21.56
N ARG A 397 6.29 0.29 21.21
CA ARG A 397 5.31 1.28 20.74
C ARG A 397 4.68 0.88 19.42
N LEU A 398 5.45 0.31 18.48
CA LEU A 398 4.90 -0.21 17.22
C LEU A 398 3.94 -1.38 17.46
N GLU A 399 4.27 -2.28 18.38
CA GLU A 399 3.39 -3.39 18.78
C GLU A 399 2.11 -2.92 19.46
N ALA A 400 2.17 -1.88 20.29
CA ALA A 400 0.98 -1.27 20.87
C ALA A 400 0.09 -0.63 19.79
N ALA A 401 0.68 0.15 18.87
CA ALA A 401 -0.04 0.77 17.76
C ALA A 401 -0.67 -0.28 16.82
N TYR A 402 0.06 -1.37 16.54
CA TYR A 402 -0.43 -2.48 15.75
C TYR A 402 -1.61 -3.18 16.42
N ARG A 403 -1.52 -3.50 17.72
CA ARG A 403 -2.62 -4.14 18.47
C ARG A 403 -3.90 -3.30 18.45
N ALA A 404 -3.79 -1.99 18.66
CA ALA A 404 -4.92 -1.08 18.59
C ALA A 404 -5.63 -1.09 17.22
N LEU A 405 -4.89 -1.28 16.11
CA LEU A 405 -5.49 -1.44 14.78
C LEU A 405 -6.22 -2.76 14.59
N GLN A 406 -5.80 -3.83 15.27
CA GLN A 406 -6.44 -5.14 15.17
C GLN A 406 -7.78 -5.22 15.92
N GLU A 407 -7.97 -4.36 16.92
CA GLU A 407 -9.14 -4.33 17.80
C GLU A 407 -10.37 -3.63 17.17
N VAL A 408 -10.15 -2.82 16.13
CA VAL A 408 -11.24 -2.20 15.36
C VAL A 408 -11.81 -3.24 14.39
N ARG A 409 -12.69 -4.11 14.88
CA ARG A 409 -13.37 -5.19 14.12
C ARG A 409 -14.85 -4.92 13.91
#